data_AF-A0A846DSZ5-F1
#
_entry.id   AF-A0A846DSZ5-F1
#
_cell.length_a   1.000
_cell.length_b   1.000
_cell.length_c   1.000
_cell.angle_alpha   90.00
_cell.angle_beta   90.00
_cell.angle_gamma   90.00
#
_symmetry.space_group_name_H-M   'P 1'
#
loop_
_entity.id
_entity.type
_entity.pdbx_description
1 polymer ?
#
loop_
_entity_poly.entity_id
_entity_poly.type
_entity_poly.pdbx_seq_one_letter_code
_entity_poly.pdbx_strand_id
1 'polypeptide(L)'
;MISLKQKDEIKVKFERKISDLVININPIATVIAYQSDKPFLVIIDDIDKIDIALAKDIFQAHIKALFQPSFNIVMTIPISALREVSLVATLQT
;
A
#
# COMPACT_ATOMS: atom_id res chain seq x y z
N MET A 1 23.48 -41.84 4.12
CA MET A 1 22.08 -41.41 3.94
C MET A 1 21.56 -40.98 5.30
N ILE A 2 21.42 -39.67 5.55
CA ILE A 2 20.73 -39.15 6.73
C ILE A 2 19.59 -38.28 6.22
N SER A 3 18.38 -38.67 6.64
CA SER A 3 17.09 -38.20 6.17
C SER A 3 16.82 -36.75 6.59
N LEU A 4 16.42 -35.92 5.62
CA LEU A 4 16.03 -34.52 5.77
C LEU A 4 14.69 -34.47 6.54
N LYS A 5 14.74 -34.17 7.85
CA LYS A 5 13.53 -33.78 8.59
C LYS A 5 13.09 -32.38 8.12
N GLN A 6 11.89 -32.36 7.57
CA GLN A 6 11.22 -31.22 6.96
C GLN A 6 11.12 -30.07 7.97
N LYS A 7 11.63 -28.90 7.57
CA LYS A 7 11.30 -27.63 8.23
C LYS A 7 9.89 -27.29 7.77
N ASP A 8 8.90 -27.59 8.60
CA ASP A 8 7.55 -27.07 8.42
C ASP A 8 7.61 -25.55 8.65
N GLU A 9 7.82 -24.81 7.57
CA GLU A 9 7.68 -23.36 7.57
C GLU A 9 6.23 -23.01 7.93
N ILE A 10 6.03 -22.52 9.15
CA ILE A 10 4.77 -21.90 9.56
C ILE A 10 4.62 -20.61 8.74
N LYS A 11 4.02 -20.70 7.55
CA LYS A 11 3.57 -19.55 6.77
C LYS A 11 2.30 -19.01 7.41
N VAL A 12 2.45 -18.15 8.41
CA VAL A 12 1.34 -17.31 8.88
C VAL A 12 0.97 -16.39 7.71
N LYS A 13 -0.10 -16.72 6.98
CA LYS A 13 -0.77 -15.77 6.10
C LYS A 13 -1.39 -14.72 7.00
N PHE A 14 -0.64 -13.67 7.31
CA PHE A 14 -1.23 -12.42 7.76
C PHE A 14 -2.07 -11.93 6.58
N GLU A 15 -3.36 -12.23 6.58
CA GLU A 15 -4.32 -11.46 5.81
C GLU A 15 -4.29 -10.05 6.41
N ARG A 16 -3.39 -9.22 5.88
CA ARG A 16 -3.25 -7.82 6.27
C ARG A 16 -4.54 -7.12 5.88
N LYS A 17 -5.45 -6.97 6.83
CA LYS A 17 -6.64 -6.15 6.65
C LYS A 17 -6.20 -4.70 6.52
N ILE A 18 -6.43 -4.11 5.34
CA ILE A 18 -6.15 -2.69 5.08
C ILE A 18 -6.84 -1.81 6.13
N SER A 19 -8.06 -2.18 6.57
CA SER A 19 -8.77 -1.47 7.64
C SER A 19 -7.94 -1.35 8.93
N ASP A 20 -7.28 -2.43 9.33
CA ASP A 20 -6.51 -2.46 10.56
C ASP A 20 -5.25 -1.61 10.41
N LEU A 21 -4.64 -1.59 9.23
CA LEU A 21 -3.55 -0.68 8.91
C LEU A 21 -4.00 0.78 9.03
N VAL A 22 -5.12 1.15 8.41
CA VAL A 22 -5.68 2.51 8.44
C VAL A 22 -6.01 2.97 9.86
N ILE A 23 -6.62 2.09 10.66
CA ILE A 23 -6.95 2.34 12.08
C ILE A 23 -5.69 2.66 12.90
N ASN A 24 -4.56 2.04 12.57
CA ASN A 24 -3.31 2.24 13.31
C ASN A 24 -2.50 3.44 12.81
N ILE A 25 -2.44 3.70 11.49
CA ILE A 25 -1.59 4.78 10.94
C ILE A 25 -2.22 6.17 11.07
N ASN A 26 -3.56 6.28 11.02
CA ASN A 26 -4.23 7.58 11.10
C ASN A 26 -3.99 8.28 12.46
N PRO A 27 -4.12 7.62 13.62
CA PRO A 27 -3.80 8.24 14.90
C PRO A 27 -2.34 8.71 15.00
N ILE A 28 -1.40 7.94 14.45
CA ILE A 28 0.03 8.31 14.42
C ILE A 28 0.20 9.61 13.63
N ALA A 29 -0.40 9.70 12.44
CA ALA A 29 -0.38 10.91 11.63
C ALA A 29 -1.02 12.11 12.36
N THR A 30 -2.14 11.91 13.06
CA THR A 30 -2.80 12.95 13.86
C THR A 30 -1.89 13.49 14.96
N VAL A 31 -1.21 12.62 15.69
CA VAL A 31 -0.29 13.02 16.76
C VAL A 31 0.88 13.83 16.20
N ILE A 32 1.48 13.39 15.07
CA ILE A 32 2.60 14.10 14.44
C ILE A 32 2.16 15.48 13.95
N ALA A 33 1.02 15.57 13.26
CA ALA A 33 0.50 16.85 12.77
C ALA A 33 0.22 17.82 13.93
N TYR A 34 -0.40 17.33 15.01
CA TYR A 34 -0.70 18.13 16.20
C TYR A 34 0.57 18.64 16.90
N GLN A 35 1.58 17.79 17.06
CA GLN A 35 2.83 18.17 17.75
C GLN A 35 3.72 19.08 16.91
N SER A 36 3.67 18.96 15.59
CA SER A 36 4.52 19.73 14.68
C SER A 36 3.91 21.06 14.23
N ASP A 37 2.62 21.28 14.49
CA ASP A 37 1.82 22.39 13.96
C ASP A 37 1.98 22.54 12.42
N LYS A 38 2.15 21.40 11.74
CA LYS A 38 2.39 21.31 10.31
C LYS A 38 1.59 20.18 9.69
N PRO A 39 1.22 20.30 8.40
CA PRO A 39 0.61 19.20 7.67
C PRO A 39 1.51 17.96 7.66
N PHE A 40 0.94 16.79 7.92
CA PHE A 40 1.63 15.51 7.76
C PHE A 40 1.60 15.07 6.29
N LEU A 41 2.75 14.65 5.77
CA LEU A 41 2.94 14.18 4.40
C LEU A 41 3.70 12.86 4.43
N VAL A 42 3.16 11.86 3.72
CA VAL A 42 3.83 10.59 3.47
C VAL A 42 4.31 10.56 2.03
N ILE A 43 5.58 10.18 1.83
CA ILE A 43 6.15 9.94 0.51
C ILE A 43 6.35 8.43 0.36
N ILE A 44 5.73 7.83 -0.67
CA ILE A 44 5.91 6.43 -1.02
C ILE A 44 6.62 6.35 -2.36
N ASP A 45 7.93 6.06 -2.31
CA ASP A 45 8.76 5.93 -3.51
C ASP A 45 8.77 4.48 -4.02
N ASP A 46 9.28 4.28 -5.24
CA ASP A 46 9.57 2.97 -5.84
C ASP A 46 8.39 2.01 -6.04
N ILE A 47 7.13 2.48 -5.96
CA ILE A 47 5.96 1.66 -6.32
C ILE A 47 6.01 1.27 -7.80
N ASP A 48 6.61 2.08 -8.66
CA ASP A 48 6.84 1.79 -10.08
C ASP A 48 7.78 0.61 -10.34
N LYS A 49 8.56 0.19 -9.33
CA LYS A 49 9.50 -0.94 -9.42
C LYS A 49 8.88 -2.30 -9.04
N ILE A 50 7.61 -2.32 -8.61
CA ILE A 50 6.93 -3.57 -8.27
C ILE A 50 6.57 -4.37 -9.53
N ASP A 51 6.50 -5.69 -9.41
CA ASP A 51 6.10 -6.56 -10.52
C ASP A 51 4.71 -6.19 -11.08
N ILE A 52 4.54 -6.39 -12.39
CA ILE A 52 3.31 -6.01 -13.11
C ILE A 52 2.08 -6.71 -12.54
N ALA A 53 2.17 -7.97 -12.11
CA ALA A 53 1.03 -8.67 -11.54
C ALA A 53 0.60 -8.05 -10.20
N LEU A 54 1.57 -7.66 -9.37
CA LEU A 54 1.32 -6.99 -8.10
C LEU A 54 0.81 -5.56 -8.30
N ALA A 55 1.37 -4.83 -9.26
CA ALA A 55 0.87 -3.51 -9.63
C ALA A 55 -0.60 -3.56 -10.06
N LYS A 56 -0.98 -4.54 -10.91
CA LYS A 56 -2.39 -4.70 -11.30
C LYS A 56 -3.28 -5.01 -10.10
N ASP A 57 -2.88 -5.91 -9.22
CA ASP A 57 -3.69 -6.25 -8.05
C ASP A 57 -3.90 -5.05 -7.11
N ILE A 58 -2.86 -4.26 -6.87
CA ILE A 58 -2.94 -3.07 -6.01
C ILE A 58 -3.77 -1.96 -6.67
N PHE A 59 -3.46 -1.63 -7.92
CA PHE A 59 -4.03 -0.45 -8.61
C PHE A 59 -5.37 -0.74 -9.32
N GLN A 60 -5.69 -1.97 -9.69
CA GLN A 60 -6.99 -2.28 -10.33
C GLN A 60 -7.99 -2.80 -9.31
N ALA A 61 -7.59 -3.76 -8.49
CA ALA A 61 -8.52 -4.42 -7.57
C ALA A 61 -8.68 -3.66 -6.24
N HIS A 62 -7.66 -2.89 -5.82
CA HIS A 62 -7.62 -2.34 -4.46
C HIS A 62 -7.26 -0.86 -4.37
N ILE A 63 -7.34 -0.08 -5.46
CA ILE A 63 -6.90 1.32 -5.47
C ILE A 63 -7.57 2.22 -4.42
N LYS A 64 -8.82 1.93 -4.07
CA LYS A 64 -9.54 2.63 -2.99
C LYS A 64 -8.79 2.56 -1.65
N ALA A 65 -8.07 1.47 -1.38
CA ALA A 65 -7.24 1.29 -0.18
C ALA A 65 -6.14 2.36 -0.07
N LEU A 66 -5.57 2.80 -1.21
CA LEU A 66 -4.52 3.82 -1.24
C LEU A 66 -5.05 5.20 -0.85
N PHE A 67 -6.36 5.43 -0.97
CA PHE A 67 -7.04 6.68 -0.62
C PHE A 67 -7.73 6.65 0.75
N GLN A 68 -7.69 5.52 1.47
CA GLN A 68 -8.28 5.42 2.82
C GLN A 68 -7.55 6.17 3.93
N PRO A 69 -6.20 6.31 3.92
CA PRO A 69 -5.51 7.06 4.96
C PRO A 69 -5.96 8.52 5.00
N SER A 70 -6.13 9.09 6.19
CA SER A 70 -6.68 10.44 6.37
C SER A 70 -5.61 11.54 6.33
N PHE A 71 -4.58 11.35 5.51
CA PHE A 71 -3.44 12.26 5.39
C PHE A 71 -2.92 12.33 3.96
N ASN A 72 -2.10 13.36 3.67
CA ASN A 72 -1.56 13.58 2.34
C ASN A 72 -0.51 12.53 1.98
N ILE A 73 -0.63 11.96 0.78
CA ILE A 73 0.32 10.99 0.23
C ILE A 73 0.81 11.50 -1.12
N VAL A 74 2.13 11.49 -1.31
CA VAL A 74 2.79 11.63 -2.61
C VAL A 74 3.44 10.29 -2.92
N MET A 75 3.14 9.72 -4.08
CA MET A 75 3.63 8.38 -4.43
C MET A 75 4.04 8.25 -5.89
N THR A 76 5.02 7.39 -6.17
CA THR A 76 5.26 6.95 -7.54
C THR A 76 4.15 6.01 -7.99
N ILE A 77 3.86 6.01 -9.29
CA ILE A 77 2.89 5.10 -9.89
C ILE A 77 3.54 4.42 -11.10
N PRO A 78 3.41 3.09 -11.25
CA PRO A 78 3.92 2.40 -12.43
C PRO A 78 3.29 2.98 -13.70
N ILE A 79 4.11 3.32 -14.70
CA ILE A 79 3.62 3.81 -16.00
C ILE A 79 2.68 2.79 -16.66
N SER A 80 2.89 1.49 -16.40
CA SER A 80 1.99 0.43 -16.86
C SER A 80 0.57 0.57 -16.30
N ALA A 81 0.41 1.06 -15.07
CA ALA A 81 -0.90 1.31 -14.47
C ALA A 81 -1.63 2.46 -15.17
N LEU A 82 -0.90 3.46 -15.69
CA LEU A 82 -1.48 4.59 -16.44
C LEU A 82 -1.92 4.24 -17.86
N ARG A 83 -1.48 3.12 -18.43
CA ARG A 83 -1.85 2.70 -19.79
C ARG A 83 -3.21 2.00 -19.86
N GLU A 84 -3.78 1.67 -18.71
CA GLU A 84 -5.14 1.14 -18.64
C GLU A 84 -6.14 2.28 -18.41
N VAL A 85 -7.01 2.48 -19.41
CA VAL A 85 -7.99 3.59 -19.45
C VAL A 85 -8.91 3.60 -18.22
N SER A 86 -9.29 2.42 -17.72
CA SER A 86 -10.11 2.25 -16.51
C SER A 86 -9.42 2.76 -15.24
N LEU A 87 -8.10 2.72 -15.21
CA LEU A 87 -7.26 3.04 -14.06
C LEU A 87 -7.01 4.54 -13.98
N VAL A 88 -6.72 5.18 -15.11
CA VAL A 88 -6.62 6.65 -15.21
C VAL A 88 -7.91 7.32 -14.76
N ALA A 89 -9.07 6.78 -15.16
CA ALA A 89 -10.36 7.30 -14.73
C ALA A 89 -10.54 7.26 -13.20
N THR A 90 -9.99 6.23 -12.53
CA THR A 90 -10.07 6.08 -11.07
C THR A 90 -9.09 6.97 -10.32
N LEU A 91 -7.98 7.38 -10.95
CA LEU A 91 -6.98 8.30 -10.38
C LEU A 91 -7.38 9.78 -10.49
N GLN A 92 -8.33 10.12 -11.36
CA GLN A 92 -8.73 11.50 -11.68
C GLN A 92 -10.01 11.98 -10.97
N THR A 93 -10.75 11.10 -10.30
CA THR A 93 -11.96 11.41 -9.50
C THR A 93 -11.69 11.41 -8.02
#